data_AF-A0A1D7X7B1-F1
#
_entry.id   AF-A0A1D7X7B1-F1
#
_cell.length_a   1.000
_cell.length_b   1.000
_cell.length_c   1.000
_cell.angle_alpha   90.00
_cell.angle_beta   90.00
_cell.angle_gamma   90.00
#
_symmetry.space_group_name_H-M   'P 1'
#
loop_
_entity.id
_entity.type
_entity.pdbx_description
1 polymer ?
#
loop_
_entity_poly.entity_id
_entity_poly.type
_entity_poly.pdbx_seq_one_letter_code
_entity_poly.pdbx_strand_id
1 'polypeptide(L)'
;MSQEANASTIFDKIKEGPPEKKDPVLEELESIINELQHNKDKKEENNKEEDKKEDKKIGIEFECGDCCKKVINGSKLFFIKHFAVLLPAHGDCLFLKIFSGGKLVDKQIMRAIIIPVDRICAIEINPVQVDP
;
A
#
# COMPACT_ATOMS: atom_id res chain seq x y z
N MET A 1 -13.77 -36.33 39.25
CA MET A 1 -14.55 -35.68 38.18
C MET A 1 -14.11 -34.22 38.13
N SER A 2 -13.22 -33.88 37.20
CA SER A 2 -12.70 -32.50 37.07
C SER A 2 -13.74 -31.61 36.43
N GLN A 3 -14.02 -30.47 37.06
CA GLN A 3 -14.81 -29.39 36.46
C GLN A 3 -13.90 -28.67 35.45
N GLU A 4 -14.17 -28.88 34.16
CA GLU A 4 -13.57 -28.10 33.09
C GLU A 4 -14.09 -26.66 33.20
N ALA A 5 -13.21 -25.73 33.56
CA ALA A 5 -13.48 -24.31 33.43
C ALA A 5 -13.67 -23.99 31.94
N ASN A 6 -14.88 -23.56 31.60
CA ASN A 6 -15.30 -23.28 30.23
C ASN A 6 -14.47 -22.11 29.66
N ALA A 7 -13.50 -22.41 28.79
CA ALA A 7 -12.57 -21.45 28.19
C ALA A 7 -13.25 -20.41 27.27
N SER A 8 -14.55 -20.57 26.98
CA SER A 8 -15.32 -19.63 26.16
C SER A 8 -15.54 -18.28 26.84
N THR A 9 -15.65 -18.23 28.17
CA THR A 9 -15.94 -16.97 28.91
C THR A 9 -14.75 -16.01 28.99
N ILE A 10 -13.53 -16.48 28.70
CA ILE A 10 -12.31 -15.65 28.72
C ILE A 10 -12.15 -14.91 27.38
N PHE A 11 -12.53 -15.54 26.26
CA PHE A 11 -12.40 -14.94 24.92
C PHE A 11 -13.42 -13.81 24.66
N ASP A 12 -14.58 -13.84 25.31
CA ASP A 12 -15.58 -12.78 25.16
C ASP A 12 -15.17 -11.45 25.82
N LYS A 13 -14.23 -11.47 26.78
CA LYS A 13 -13.76 -10.27 27.48
C LYS A 13 -12.60 -9.53 26.79
N ILE A 14 -12.03 -10.10 25.73
CA ILE A 14 -10.88 -9.51 25.01
C ILE A 14 -11.35 -8.73 23.76
N LYS A 15 -12.65 -8.79 23.42
CA LYS A 15 -13.19 -8.23 22.18
C LYS A 15 -13.51 -6.75 22.20
N GLU A 16 -13.32 -6.05 23.31
CA GLU A 16 -13.55 -4.61 23.42
C GLU A 16 -12.33 -3.92 24.01
N GLY A 17 -11.22 -3.94 23.25
CA GLY A 17 -10.27 -2.83 23.35
C GLY A 17 -11.01 -1.54 22.93
N PRO A 18 -10.68 -0.37 23.54
CA PRO A 18 -11.25 0.90 23.10
C PRO A 18 -11.02 1.02 21.59
N PRO A 19 -11.98 1.58 20.82
CA PRO A 19 -11.74 1.83 19.41
C PRO A 19 -10.48 2.68 19.32
N GLU A 20 -9.40 2.11 18.79
CA GLU A 20 -8.20 2.85 18.46
C GLU A 20 -8.67 3.98 17.55
N LYS A 21 -8.65 5.21 18.08
CA LYS A 21 -8.91 6.38 17.27
C LYS A 21 -7.86 6.36 16.19
N LYS A 22 -8.28 6.11 14.94
CA LYS A 22 -7.41 6.23 13.79
C LYS A 22 -6.76 7.61 13.85
N ASP A 23 -5.46 7.65 13.57
CA ASP A 23 -4.75 8.92 13.52
C ASP A 23 -5.42 9.81 12.46
N PRO A 24 -5.90 11.01 12.81
CA PRO A 24 -6.59 11.89 11.86
C PRO A 24 -5.74 12.21 10.62
N VAL A 25 -4.40 12.20 10.75
CA VAL A 25 -3.49 12.40 9.62
C VAL A 25 -3.55 11.22 8.65
N LEU A 26 -3.66 9.99 9.15
CA LEU A 26 -3.78 8.80 8.31
C LEU A 26 -5.11 8.78 7.56
N GLU A 27 -6.22 9.18 8.20
CA GLU A 27 -7.53 9.25 7.53
C GLU A 27 -7.54 10.29 6.40
N GLU A 28 -6.91 11.44 6.61
CA GLU A 28 -6.78 12.48 5.59
C GLU A 28 -5.91 11.98 4.41
N LEU A 29 -4.78 11.31 4.70
CA LEU A 29 -3.93 10.70 3.68
C LEU A 29 -4.64 9.58 2.91
N GLU A 30 -5.40 8.73 3.60
CA GLU A 30 -6.24 7.70 2.97
C GLU A 30 -7.24 8.34 2.00
N SER A 31 -7.90 9.42 2.40
CA SER A 31 -8.87 10.14 1.54
C SER A 31 -8.20 10.72 0.30
N ILE A 32 -7.08 11.43 0.47
CA ILE A 32 -6.33 12.04 -0.65
C ILE A 32 -5.84 10.96 -1.61
N ILE A 33 -5.30 9.86 -1.09
CA ILE A 33 -4.81 8.74 -1.91
C ILE A 33 -5.95 8.09 -2.68
N ASN A 34 -7.11 7.90 -2.05
CA ASN A 34 -8.30 7.37 -2.71
C ASN A 34 -8.78 8.30 -3.83
N GLU A 35 -8.81 9.61 -3.63
CA GLU A 35 -9.14 10.59 -4.68
C GLU A 35 -8.15 10.55 -5.85
N LEU A 36 -6.85 10.52 -5.54
CA LEU A 36 -5.78 10.42 -6.53
C LEU A 36 -5.87 9.11 -7.33
N GLN A 37 -6.36 8.03 -6.73
CA GLN A 37 -6.66 6.77 -7.43
C GLN A 37 -7.93 6.87 -8.27
N HIS A 38 -9.04 7.42 -7.73
CA HIS A 38 -10.39 7.42 -8.30
C HIS A 38 -10.74 8.51 -9.31
N ASN A 39 -9.83 9.44 -9.67
CA ASN A 39 -10.04 10.40 -10.76
C ASN A 39 -10.16 9.76 -12.18
N LYS A 40 -11.05 8.77 -12.39
CA LYS A 40 -11.17 7.97 -13.64
C LYS A 40 -12.60 7.61 -14.09
N ASP A 41 -13.67 8.07 -13.43
CA ASP A 41 -15.03 7.58 -13.77
C ASP A 41 -16.04 8.64 -14.27
N LYS A 42 -15.65 9.90 -14.58
CA LYS A 42 -16.62 10.95 -14.98
C LYS A 42 -16.49 11.55 -16.39
N LYS A 43 -15.75 10.92 -17.31
CA LYS A 43 -15.81 11.27 -18.75
C LYS A 43 -15.66 10.01 -19.57
N GLU A 44 -16.78 9.43 -19.99
CA GLU A 44 -16.90 8.60 -21.20
C GLU A 44 -18.36 8.15 -21.38
N GLU A 45 -19.27 9.12 -21.44
CA GLU A 45 -20.45 8.96 -22.29
C GLU A 45 -20.20 9.82 -23.52
N ASN A 46 -20.00 9.15 -24.66
CA ASN A 46 -19.84 9.69 -26.01
C ASN A 46 -18.42 10.14 -26.42
N ASN A 47 -17.58 9.20 -26.86
CA ASN A 47 -17.20 9.04 -28.27
C ASN A 47 -16.03 8.06 -28.42
N LYS A 48 -16.07 7.24 -29.47
CA LYS A 48 -15.03 6.27 -29.85
C LYS A 48 -13.69 6.97 -30.13
N GLU A 49 -12.72 6.76 -29.26
CA GLU A 49 -11.29 6.71 -29.57
C GLU A 49 -10.69 5.69 -28.60
N GLU A 50 -9.93 4.71 -29.12
CA GLU A 50 -9.21 3.71 -28.32
C GLU A 50 -8.02 4.38 -27.63
N ASP A 51 -8.30 5.33 -26.74
CA ASP A 51 -7.31 5.86 -25.82
C ASP A 51 -6.95 4.73 -24.86
N LYS A 52 -5.72 4.21 -25.01
CA LYS A 52 -5.13 3.30 -24.04
C LYS A 52 -5.18 3.98 -22.68
N LYS A 53 -6.16 3.59 -21.87
CA LYS A 53 -6.35 4.05 -20.49
C LYS A 53 -5.11 3.63 -19.69
N GLU A 54 -4.10 4.49 -19.62
CA GLU A 54 -2.89 4.18 -18.86
C GLU A 54 -3.28 4.01 -17.39
N ASP A 55 -3.14 2.80 -16.87
CA ASP A 55 -3.36 2.53 -15.45
C ASP A 55 -2.39 3.34 -14.62
N LYS A 56 -2.93 4.04 -13.61
CA LYS A 56 -2.10 4.89 -12.76
C LYS A 56 -1.11 3.99 -12.05
N LYS A 57 0.18 4.27 -12.19
CA LYS A 57 1.23 3.50 -11.52
C LYS A 57 1.53 4.12 -10.18
N ILE A 58 1.66 3.30 -9.15
CA ILE A 58 1.98 3.73 -7.79
C ILE A 58 3.38 3.20 -7.45
N GLY A 59 4.21 4.09 -6.94
CA GLY A 59 5.50 3.77 -6.33
C GLY A 59 5.47 4.10 -4.84
N ILE A 60 6.21 3.35 -4.03
CA ILE A 60 6.41 3.65 -2.61
C ILE A 60 7.89 3.54 -2.30
N GLU A 61 8.44 4.60 -1.70
CA GLU A 61 9.77 4.60 -1.11
C GLU A 61 9.66 4.43 0.40
N PHE A 62 10.46 3.54 0.97
CA PHE A 62 10.43 3.21 2.39
C PHE A 62 11.80 2.76 2.88
N GLU A 63 12.06 2.93 4.17
CA GLU A 63 13.35 2.58 4.78
C GLU A 63 13.29 1.34 5.68
N CYS A 64 14.44 0.71 5.86
CA CYS A 64 14.62 -0.45 6.74
C CYS A 64 15.60 -0.22 7.90
N GLY A 65 16.01 1.04 8.13
CA GLY A 65 17.14 1.42 8.99
C GLY A 65 18.30 1.93 8.14
N ASP A 66 19.12 1.01 7.62
CA ASP A 66 20.35 1.36 6.88
C ASP A 66 20.19 1.31 5.35
N CYS A 67 18.98 1.07 4.87
CA CYS A 67 18.67 0.91 3.46
C CYS A 67 17.40 1.64 3.06
N CYS A 68 17.42 2.23 1.86
CA CYS A 68 16.21 2.72 1.21
C CYS A 68 15.72 1.65 0.23
N LYS A 69 14.41 1.45 0.17
CA LYS A 69 13.76 0.53 -0.75
C LYS A 69 12.73 1.29 -1.54
N LYS A 70 12.61 0.97 -2.83
CA LYS A 70 11.59 1.56 -3.71
C LYS A 70 10.84 0.45 -4.41
N VAL A 71 9.55 0.34 -4.13
CA VAL A 71 8.65 -0.56 -4.85
C VAL A 71 7.89 0.23 -5.91
N ILE A 72 7.76 -0.34 -7.11
CA ILE A 72 7.08 0.28 -8.25
C ILE A 72 6.12 -0.71 -8.93
N ASN A 73 5.36 -0.18 -9.90
CA ASN A 73 4.36 -0.92 -10.69
C ASN A 73 3.14 -1.37 -9.87
N GLY A 74 2.81 -0.63 -8.80
CA GLY A 74 1.55 -0.80 -8.09
C GLY A 74 0.38 -0.19 -8.86
N SER A 75 -0.81 -0.78 -8.73
CA SER A 75 -2.06 -0.30 -9.32
C SER A 75 -3.10 0.10 -8.26
N LYS A 76 -3.05 -0.55 -7.09
CA LYS A 76 -3.97 -0.33 -5.98
C LYS A 76 -3.18 -0.20 -4.69
N LEU A 77 -3.48 0.86 -3.93
CA LEU A 77 -2.91 1.10 -2.61
C LEU A 77 -4.05 1.35 -1.63
N PHE A 78 -4.06 0.61 -0.53
CA PHE A 78 -5.00 0.80 0.57
C PHE A 78 -4.28 0.59 1.90
N PHE A 79 -4.88 1.11 2.96
CA PHE A 79 -4.31 1.07 4.29
C PHE A 79 -5.11 0.11 5.18
N ILE A 80 -4.40 -0.68 5.97
CA ILE A 80 -4.97 -1.55 7.00
C ILE A 80 -4.22 -1.25 8.30
N LYS A 81 -4.91 -0.61 9.24
CA LYS A 81 -4.31 -0.15 10.51
C LYS A 81 -3.08 0.72 10.22
N HIS A 82 -1.89 0.32 10.67
CA HIS A 82 -0.62 1.03 10.48
C HIS A 82 0.20 0.50 9.30
N PHE A 83 -0.45 -0.15 8.32
CA PHE A 83 0.22 -0.72 7.16
C PHE A 83 -0.38 -0.21 5.85
N ALA A 84 0.49 0.11 4.89
CA ALA A 84 0.16 0.30 3.50
C ALA A 84 0.28 -1.04 2.75
N VAL A 85 -0.74 -1.39 1.97
CA VAL A 85 -0.73 -2.58 1.12
C VAL A 85 -0.76 -2.13 -0.33
N LEU A 86 0.27 -2.53 -1.09
CA LEU A 86 0.38 -2.22 -2.50
C LEU A 86 0.23 -3.49 -3.33
N LEU A 87 -0.66 -3.45 -4.32
CA LEU A 87 -0.93 -4.55 -5.25
C LEU A 87 -0.70 -4.10 -6.71
N PRO A 88 -0.10 -4.95 -7.56
CA PRO A 88 0.02 -4.69 -9.00
C PRO A 88 -1.33 -4.88 -9.70
N ALA A 89 -1.40 -4.54 -11.00
CA ALA A 89 -2.55 -4.89 -11.83
C ALA A 89 -2.67 -6.42 -11.96
N HIS A 90 -3.85 -6.91 -12.36
CA HIS A 90 -4.06 -8.35 -12.50
C HIS A 90 -3.15 -8.92 -13.59
N GLY A 91 -2.30 -9.90 -13.23
CA GLY A 91 -1.33 -10.51 -14.13
C GLY A 91 0.06 -9.86 -14.11
N ASP A 92 0.20 -8.71 -13.46
CA ASP A 92 1.48 -8.01 -13.30
C ASP A 92 2.21 -8.37 -11.99
N CYS A 93 3.42 -7.84 -11.84
CA CYS A 93 4.22 -7.93 -10.62
C CYS A 93 4.70 -6.55 -10.17
N LEU A 94 4.99 -6.44 -8.88
CA LEU A 94 5.74 -5.33 -8.30
C LEU A 94 7.23 -5.55 -8.50
N PHE A 95 7.96 -4.46 -8.68
CA PHE A 95 9.42 -4.46 -8.71
C PHE A 95 9.95 -3.69 -7.50
N LEU A 96 10.79 -4.34 -6.71
CA LEU A 96 11.47 -3.73 -5.57
C LEU A 96 12.92 -3.46 -5.96
N LYS A 97 13.38 -2.23 -5.77
CA LYS A 97 14.79 -1.82 -5.86
C LYS A 97 15.30 -1.56 -4.44
N ILE A 98 16.45 -2.13 -4.09
CA ILE A 98 17.07 -1.94 -2.78
C ILE A 98 18.34 -1.10 -2.95
N PHE A 99 18.42 0.00 -2.22
CA PHE A 99 19.52 0.95 -2.24
C PHE A 99 20.25 0.93 -0.90
N SER A 100 21.59 0.88 -0.96
CA SER A 100 22.46 1.02 0.21
C SER A 100 23.68 1.85 -0.17
N GLY A 101 24.04 2.82 0.68
CA GLY A 101 25.12 3.78 0.38
C GLY A 101 24.90 4.56 -0.93
N GLY A 102 23.64 4.85 -1.28
CA GLY A 102 23.27 5.54 -2.52
C GLY A 102 23.38 4.69 -3.80
N LYS A 103 23.71 3.40 -3.69
CA LYS A 103 23.85 2.49 -4.84
C LYS A 103 22.73 1.47 -4.86
N LEU A 104 22.27 1.12 -6.06
CA LEU A 104 21.35 0.00 -6.26
C LEU A 104 22.11 -1.31 -6.02
N VAL A 105 21.74 -2.04 -4.98
CA VAL A 105 22.43 -3.27 -4.56
C VAL A 105 21.64 -4.54 -4.86
N ASP A 106 20.32 -4.44 -5.00
CA ASP A 106 19.47 -5.60 -5.31
C ASP A 106 18.16 -5.20 -6.02
N LYS A 107 17.56 -6.18 -6.72
CA LYS A 107 16.26 -6.07 -7.39
C LYS A 107 15.44 -7.34 -7.12
N GLN A 108 14.18 -7.16 -6.76
CA GLN A 108 13.25 -8.27 -6.50
C GLN A 108 11.92 -8.08 -7.21
N ILE A 109 11.24 -9.20 -7.51
CA ILE A 109 9.91 -9.23 -8.12
C ILE A 109 8.96 -9.91 -7.15
N MET A 110 7.78 -9.34 -6.93
CA MET A 110 6.78 -9.89 -6.00
C MET A 110 5.36 -9.59 -6.43
N ARG A 111 4.39 -10.30 -5.86
CA ARG A 111 2.96 -10.15 -6.18
C ARG A 111 2.22 -9.14 -5.31
N ALA A 112 2.78 -8.79 -4.16
CA ALA A 112 2.21 -7.86 -3.20
C ALA A 112 3.30 -7.42 -2.22
N ILE A 113 3.10 -6.27 -1.58
CA ILE A 113 3.94 -5.84 -0.45
C ILE A 113 3.07 -5.17 0.62
N ILE A 114 3.46 -5.39 1.88
CA ILE A 114 2.86 -4.76 3.06
C ILE A 114 3.96 -3.97 3.75
N ILE A 115 3.75 -2.67 3.94
CA ILE A 115 4.78 -1.73 4.40
C ILE A 115 4.24 -1.00 5.65
N PRO A 116 4.96 -1.00 6.78
CA PRO A 116 4.61 -0.15 7.92
C PRO A 116 4.58 1.32 7.51
N VAL A 117 3.51 2.05 7.84
CA VAL A 117 3.33 3.43 7.38
C VAL A 117 4.39 4.36 7.96
N ASP A 118 4.86 4.09 9.18
CA ASP A 118 5.95 4.81 9.85
C ASP A 118 7.32 4.66 9.15
N ARG A 119 7.44 3.74 8.19
CA ARG A 119 8.64 3.53 7.39
C ARG A 119 8.55 4.11 5.99
N ILE A 120 7.41 4.65 5.59
CA ILE A 120 7.20 5.23 4.27
C ILE A 120 7.86 6.61 4.20
N CYS A 121 8.77 6.78 3.26
CA CYS A 121 9.40 8.06 2.95
C CYS A 121 8.58 8.85 1.93
N ALA A 122 8.02 8.17 0.92
CA ALA A 122 7.22 8.79 -0.12
C ALA A 122 6.25 7.80 -0.77
N ILE A 123 5.09 8.30 -1.20
CA ILE A 123 4.15 7.62 -2.09
C ILE A 123 4.09 8.43 -3.38
N GLU A 124 4.42 7.81 -4.50
CA GLU A 124 4.51 8.44 -5.81
C GLU A 124 3.36 7.97 -6.70
N ILE A 125 2.64 8.91 -7.30
CA ILE A 125 1.56 8.63 -8.26
C ILE A 125 2.05 8.96 -9.67
N ASN A 126 1.91 7.99 -10.58
CA ASN A 126 2.45 8.00 -11.94
C ASN A 126 3.95 8.33 -12.02
N PRO A 127 4.82 7.67 -11.21
CA PRO A 127 6.23 7.94 -11.28
C PRO A 127 6.78 7.53 -12.64
N VAL A 128 7.45 8.46 -13.31
CA VAL A 128 8.32 8.16 -14.45
C VAL A 128 9.67 7.78 -13.87
N GLN A 129 10.01 6.49 -13.95
CA GLN A 129 11.33 6.07 -13.56
C GLN A 129 12.31 6.40 -14.68
N VAL A 130 13.05 7.48 -14.49
CA VAL A 130 14.28 7.72 -15.25
C VAL A 130 15.34 6.86 -14.55
N ASP A 131 15.83 5.82 -15.23
CA ASP A 131 17.01 5.09 -14.71
C ASP A 131 18.15 6.10 -14.48
N PRO A 132 18.98 5.95 -13.44
CA PRO A 132 20.30 6.56 -13.46
C PRO A 132 21.19 5.92 -14.54
#